data_AF-A0A9Q0WHD7-F1
#
_entry.id   AF-A0A9Q0WHD7-F1
#
_cell.length_a   1.000
_cell.length_b   1.000
_cell.length_c   1.000
_cell.angle_alpha   90.00
_cell.angle_beta   90.00
_cell.angle_gamma   90.00
#
_symmetry.space_group_name_H-M   'P 1'
#
loop_
_entity.id
_entity.type
_entity.pdbx_description
1 polymer ?
#
loop_
_entity_poly.entity_id
_entity_poly.type
_entity_poly.pdbx_seq_one_letter_code
_entity_poly.pdbx_strand_id
1 'polypeptide(L)'
;MNGVDVVLQAVAMYKSKDPKSGDEEEMVENLFDCLCCLLMPLENKERFVKAEGVELMIIIMKQKKLAYGSAIRALDFAMTNYPPACERFVDVLGLKTAFAAFMGK
;
A
#
# COMPACT_ATOMS: atom_id res chain seq x y z
N MET A 1 3.90 -16.57 -12.25
CA MET A 1 4.37 -16.34 -10.86
C MET A 1 3.59 -15.15 -10.31
N ASN A 2 2.89 -15.29 -9.19
CA ASN A 2 2.02 -14.23 -8.64
C ASN A 2 2.84 -13.26 -7.76
N GLY A 3 3.71 -12.46 -8.38
CA GLY A 3 4.61 -11.55 -7.64
C GLY A 3 3.89 -10.51 -6.79
N VAL A 4 2.75 -10.00 -7.26
CA VAL A 4 1.93 -9.04 -6.51
C VAL A 4 1.42 -9.64 -5.19
N ASP A 5 0.84 -10.84 -5.23
CA ASP A 5 0.29 -11.51 -4.03
C ASP A 5 1.39 -11.78 -3.00
N VAL A 6 2.56 -12.24 -3.44
CA VAL A 6 3.69 -12.55 -2.55
C VAL A 6 4.20 -11.29 -1.84
N VAL A 7 4.40 -10.20 -2.59
CA VAL A 7 4.86 -8.94 -1.99
C VAL A 7 3.78 -8.34 -1.09
N LEU A 8 2.50 -8.40 -1.48
CA LEU A 8 1.39 -7.97 -0.65
C LEU A 8 1.33 -8.72 0.69
N GLN A 9 1.50 -10.05 0.67
CA GLN A 9 1.57 -10.86 1.88
C GLN A 9 2.75 -10.46 2.77
N ALA A 10 3.92 -10.18 2.18
CA ALA A 10 5.09 -9.75 2.93
C ALA A 10 4.87 -8.41 3.62
N VAL A 11 4.35 -7.38 2.92
CA VAL A 11 4.05 -6.08 3.54
C VAL A 11 2.88 -6.16 4.53
N ALA A 12 1.94 -7.09 4.34
CA ALA A 12 0.83 -7.29 5.27
C ALA A 12 1.27 -7.71 6.68
N MET A 13 2.46 -8.32 6.80
CA MET A 13 3.06 -8.63 8.10
C MET A 13 3.30 -7.37 8.94
N TYR A 14 3.51 -6.22 8.30
CA TYR A 14 3.78 -4.93 8.94
C TYR A 14 2.53 -4.04 9.07
N LYS A 15 1.34 -4.60 8.84
CA LYS A 15 0.07 -3.85 8.93
C LYS A 15 -0.23 -3.25 10.29
N SER A 16 0.37 -3.76 11.37
CA SER A 16 0.12 -3.32 12.75
C SER A 16 1.34 -3.40 13.67
N LYS A 17 2.54 -3.63 13.12
CA LYS A 17 3.79 -3.71 13.88
C LYS A 17 4.90 -2.98 13.13
N ASP A 18 5.82 -2.42 13.90
CA ASP A 18 7.04 -1.83 13.38
C ASP A 18 8.12 -2.90 13.23
N PRO A 19 9.07 -2.74 12.29
CA PRO A 19 10.29 -3.53 12.26
C PRO A 19 11.07 -3.38 13.58
N LYS A 20 11.82 -4.41 13.95
CA LYS A 20 12.52 -4.51 15.24
C LYS A 20 13.99 -4.07 15.17
N SER A 21 14.54 -3.97 13.96
CA SER A 21 15.93 -3.57 13.69
C SER A 21 16.00 -2.71 12.43
N GLY A 22 17.12 -2.00 12.26
CA GLY A 22 17.39 -1.24 11.04
C GLY A 22 17.41 -2.12 9.78
N ASP A 23 17.97 -3.33 9.86
CA ASP A 23 17.95 -4.28 8.74
C ASP A 23 16.52 -4.71 8.35
N GLU A 24 15.64 -4.90 9.35
CA GLU A 24 14.23 -5.23 9.08
C GLU A 24 13.49 -4.02 8.50
N GLU A 25 13.82 -2.81 8.93
CA GLU A 25 13.28 -1.57 8.37
C GLU A 25 13.66 -1.39 6.89
N GLU A 26 14.94 -1.58 6.57
CA GLU A 26 15.44 -1.53 5.18
C GLU A 26 14.76 -2.60 4.32
N MET A 27 14.60 -3.83 4.85
CA MET A 27 13.88 -4.89 4.16
C MET A 27 12.42 -4.48 3.88
N VAL A 28 11.73 -3.87 4.84
CA VAL A 28 10.35 -3.41 4.67
C VAL A 28 10.26 -2.34 3.59
N GLU A 29 11.15 -1.35 3.60
CA GLU A 29 11.19 -0.33 2.54
C GLU A 29 11.46 -0.94 1.17
N ASN A 30 12.41 -1.88 1.07
CA ASN A 30 12.68 -2.62 -0.16
C ASN A 30 11.45 -3.40 -0.67
N LEU A 31 10.64 -3.97 0.23
CA LEU A 31 9.37 -4.63 -0.15
C LEU A 31 8.36 -3.62 -0.72
N PHE A 32 8.25 -2.43 -0.13
CA PHE A 32 7.38 -1.38 -0.66
C PHE A 32 7.89 -0.82 -2.00
N ASP A 33 9.20 -0.68 -2.19
CA ASP A 33 9.78 -0.28 -3.47
C ASP A 33 9.52 -1.33 -4.56
N CYS A 34 9.64 -2.61 -4.23
CA CYS A 34 9.24 -3.71 -5.12
C CYS A 34 7.75 -3.62 -5.47
N LEU A 35 6.89 -3.37 -4.47
CA LEU A 35 5.45 -3.22 -4.69
C LEU A 35 5.15 -2.04 -5.63
N CYS A 36 5.79 -0.89 -5.44
CA CYS A 36 5.61 0.27 -6.31
C CYS A 36 6.06 -0.02 -7.75
N CYS A 37 7.19 -0.71 -7.94
CA CYS A 37 7.64 -1.17 -9.25
C CYS A 37 6.62 -2.13 -9.89
N LEU A 38 6.11 -3.09 -9.12
CA LEU A 38 5.08 -4.02 -9.57
C LEU A 38 3.80 -3.31 -9.96
N LEU A 39 3.47 -2.17 -9.34
CA LEU A 39 2.27 -1.39 -9.65
C LEU A 39 2.42 -0.51 -10.90
N MET A 40 3.57 -0.42 -11.55
CA MET A 40 3.68 0.41 -12.78
C MET A 40 2.83 -0.14 -13.96
N PRO A 41 2.84 -1.44 -14.27
CA PRO A 41 2.01 -2.00 -15.35
C PRO A 41 0.54 -2.13 -14.95
N LEU A 42 -0.37 -1.81 -15.88
CA LEU A 42 -1.84 -1.85 -15.64
C LEU A 42 -2.35 -3.22 -15.19
N GLU A 43 -1.82 -4.31 -15.76
CA GLU A 43 -2.21 -5.68 -15.41
C GLU A 43 -1.96 -6.01 -13.93
N ASN A 44 -0.88 -5.46 -13.36
CA ASN A 44 -0.55 -5.67 -11.96
C ASN A 44 -1.38 -4.79 -11.03
N LYS A 45 -1.83 -3.60 -11.49
CA LYS A 45 -2.80 -2.80 -10.75
C LYS A 45 -4.13 -3.53 -10.59
N GLU A 46 -4.59 -4.20 -11.65
CA GLU A 46 -5.79 -5.04 -11.59
C GLU A 46 -5.63 -6.17 -10.57
N ARG A 47 -4.47 -6.86 -10.58
CA ARG A 47 -4.16 -7.91 -9.61
C ARG A 47 -4.10 -7.38 -8.18
N PHE A 48 -3.48 -6.22 -7.97
CA PHE A 48 -3.40 -5.57 -6.67
C PHE A 48 -4.78 -5.24 -6.11
N VAL A 49 -5.68 -4.70 -6.94
CA VAL A 49 -7.07 -4.41 -6.53
C VAL A 49 -7.82 -5.71 -6.21
N LYS A 50 -7.69 -6.75 -7.04
CA LYS A 50 -8.30 -8.07 -6.79
C LYS A 50 -7.77 -8.75 -5.52
N ALA A 51 -6.53 -8.47 -5.14
CA ALA A 51 -5.88 -9.00 -3.95
C ALA A 51 -6.10 -8.13 -2.69
N GLU A 52 -7.09 -7.24 -2.70
CA GLU A 52 -7.42 -6.34 -1.58
C GLU A 52 -6.24 -5.44 -1.13
N GLY A 53 -5.36 -5.09 -2.07
CA GLY A 53 -4.19 -4.26 -1.81
C GLY A 53 -4.56 -2.86 -1.34
N VAL A 54 -5.65 -2.28 -1.86
CA VAL A 54 -6.14 -0.94 -1.50
C VAL A 54 -6.54 -0.91 -0.02
N GLU A 55 -7.27 -1.91 0.42
CA GLU A 55 -7.75 -2.11 1.78
C GLU A 55 -6.58 -2.27 2.74
N LEU A 56 -5.60 -3.09 2.37
CA LEU A 56 -4.39 -3.29 3.16
C LEU A 56 -3.62 -1.98 3.35
N MET A 57 -3.41 -1.20 2.29
CA MET A 57 -2.70 0.08 2.40
C MET A 57 -3.45 1.06 3.31
N ILE A 58 -4.77 1.10 3.23
CA ILE A 58 -5.59 1.91 4.14
C ILE A 58 -5.47 1.44 5.60
N ILE A 59 -5.43 0.13 5.84
CA ILE A 59 -5.20 -0.43 7.18
C ILE A 59 -3.84 0.02 7.73
N ILE A 60 -2.78 -0.08 6.93
CA ILE A 60 -1.43 0.38 7.31
C ILE A 60 -1.44 1.87 7.60
N MET A 61 -2.05 2.69 6.74
CA MET A 61 -2.17 4.14 6.95
C MET A 61 -2.88 4.48 8.27
N LYS A 62 -3.92 3.73 8.65
CA LYS A 62 -4.64 3.98 9.91
C LYS A 62 -3.79 3.74 11.15
N GLN A 63 -2.76 2.89 11.09
CA GLN A 63 -1.90 2.62 12.25
C GLN A 63 -0.89 3.73 12.54
N LYS A 64 -0.58 4.60 11.55
CA LYS A 64 0.43 5.67 11.67
C LYS A 64 1.79 5.18 12.19
N LYS A 65 2.19 3.99 11.73
CA LYS A 65 3.45 3.29 12.04
C LYS A 65 4.51 3.55 10.98
N LEU A 66 5.68 2.92 11.08
CA LEU A 66 6.79 3.17 10.15
C LEU A 66 6.39 3.01 8.67
N ALA A 67 5.63 1.98 8.34
CA ALA A 67 5.14 1.71 6.98
C ALA A 67 4.07 2.71 6.47
N TYR A 68 3.69 3.72 7.26
CA TYR A 68 2.64 4.69 6.92
C TYR A 68 2.92 5.45 5.62
N GLY A 69 4.13 6.02 5.49
CA GLY A 69 4.51 6.78 4.30
C GLY A 69 4.55 5.90 3.05
N SER A 70 5.10 4.69 3.20
CA SER A 70 5.24 3.72 2.12
C SER A 70 3.89 3.18 1.63
N ALA A 71 2.90 3.04 2.51
CA ALA A 71 1.53 2.71 2.12
C ALA A 71 0.85 3.82 1.29
N ILE A 72 1.09 5.10 1.64
CA ILE A 72 0.59 6.23 0.84
C ILE A 72 1.22 6.21 -0.55
N ARG A 73 2.54 5.99 -0.63
CA ARG A 73 3.28 5.88 -1.89
C ARG A 73 2.75 4.73 -2.75
N ALA A 74 2.50 3.55 -2.18
CA ALA A 74 1.94 2.43 -2.94
C ALA A 74 0.53 2.74 -3.48
N LEU A 75 -0.32 3.41 -2.71
CA LEU A 75 -1.65 3.85 -3.18
C LEU A 75 -1.56 4.85 -4.33
N ASP A 76 -0.63 5.80 -4.27
CA ASP A 76 -0.40 6.77 -5.35
C ASP A 76 -0.07 6.06 -6.68
N PHE A 77 0.83 5.08 -6.64
CA PHE A 77 1.17 4.26 -7.81
C PHE A 77 -0.02 3.43 -8.30
N ALA A 78 -0.77 2.81 -7.39
CA ALA A 78 -1.94 2.00 -7.73
C ALA A 78 -3.05 2.82 -8.40
N MET A 79 -3.25 4.07 -7.98
CA MET A 79 -4.33 4.94 -8.47
C MET A 79 -3.96 5.76 -9.71
N THR A 80 -2.66 6.05 -9.91
CA THR A 80 -2.20 6.85 -11.06
C THR A 80 -2.65 6.24 -12.40
N ASN A 81 -3.43 6.98 -13.19
CA ASN A 81 -3.94 6.53 -14.49
C ASN A 81 -4.71 5.19 -14.44
N TYR A 82 -5.32 4.84 -13.30
CA TYR A 82 -6.09 3.60 -13.16
C TYR A 82 -7.38 3.80 -12.36
N PRO A 83 -8.48 4.22 -13.03
CA PRO A 83 -9.76 4.53 -12.38
C PRO A 83 -10.31 3.44 -11.42
N PRO A 84 -10.21 2.12 -11.73
CA PRO A 84 -10.74 1.10 -10.82
C PRO A 84 -10.13 1.10 -9.43
N ALA A 85 -8.84 1.44 -9.28
CA ALA A 85 -8.23 1.59 -7.95
C ALA A 85 -8.74 2.84 -7.22
N CYS A 86 -8.99 3.94 -7.95
CA CYS A 86 -9.57 5.16 -7.38
C CYS A 86 -11.00 4.91 -6.87
N GLU A 87 -11.83 4.26 -7.68
CA GLU A 87 -13.20 3.88 -7.31
C GLU A 87 -13.17 2.97 -6.07
N ARG A 88 -12.32 1.92 -6.09
CA ARG A 88 -12.18 1.03 -4.95
C ARG A 88 -11.74 1.77 -3.69
N PHE A 89 -10.80 2.70 -3.80
CA PHE A 89 -10.32 3.51 -2.69
C PHE A 89 -11.46 4.34 -2.04
N VAL A 90 -12.36 4.90 -2.85
CA VAL A 90 -13.54 5.62 -2.35
C VAL A 90 -14.52 4.65 -1.68
N ASP A 91 -14.82 3.52 -2.32
CA ASP A 91 -15.78 2.52 -1.83
C ASP A 91 -15.40 1.97 -0.45
N VAL A 92 -14.11 1.79 -0.19
CA VAL A 92 -13.60 1.27 1.10
C VAL A 92 -13.27 2.37 2.11
N LEU A 93 -13.86 3.56 1.92
CA LEU A 93 -13.75 4.72 2.82
C LEU A 93 -12.30 5.26 2.96
N GLY A 94 -11.50 5.13 1.90
CA GLY A 94 -10.13 5.63 1.84
C GLY A 94 -10.03 7.14 2.03
N LEU A 95 -11.01 7.91 1.53
CA LEU A 95 -11.04 9.37 1.63
C LEU A 95 -10.91 9.87 3.08
N LYS A 96 -11.61 9.25 4.04
CA LYS A 96 -11.49 9.62 5.46
C LYS A 96 -10.04 9.50 5.96
N THR A 97 -9.34 8.47 5.50
CA THR A 97 -7.95 8.22 5.89
C THR A 97 -6.99 9.19 5.18
N ALA A 98 -7.20 9.44 3.89
CA ALA A 98 -6.39 10.41 3.12
C ALA A 98 -6.56 11.85 3.60
N PHE A 99 -7.78 12.32 3.88
CA PHE A 99 -7.99 13.68 4.40
C PHE A 99 -7.35 13.86 5.78
N ALA A 100 -7.44 12.85 6.65
CA ALA A 100 -6.74 12.89 7.95
C ALA A 100 -5.21 12.93 7.78
N ALA A 101 -4.67 12.26 6.76
CA ALA A 101 -3.25 12.31 6.41
C ALA A 101 -2.83 13.68 5.86
N PHE A 102 -3.66 14.31 5.02
CA PHE A 102 -3.39 15.59 4.40
C PHE A 102 -3.48 16.77 5.38
N MET A 103 -4.50 16.78 6.23
CA MET A 103 -4.77 17.84 7.20
C MET A 103 -3.93 17.72 8.49
N GLY A 104 -3.29 16.57 8.72
CA GLY A 104 -2.44 16.31 9.87
C GLY A 104 -1.02 16.88 9.74
N LYS A 105 -0.78 17.77 8.77
CA LYS A 105 0.44 18.59 8.65
C LYS A 105 0.25 19.92 9.36
#